data_AF-A0A967UNY2-F1
#
_entry.id   AF-A0A967UNY2-F1
#
_cell.length_a   1.000
_cell.length_b   1.000
_cell.length_c   1.000
_cell.angle_alpha   90.00
_cell.angle_beta   90.00
_cell.angle_gamma   90.00
#
_symmetry.space_group_name_H-M   'P 1'
#
loop_
_entity.id
_entity.type
_entity.pdbx_description
1 polymer ?
#
loop_
_entity_poly.entity_id
_entity_poly.type
_entity_poly.pdbx_seq_one_letter_code
_entity_poly.pdbx_strand_id
1 'polypeptide(L)' 'MGDVILFDAPTGPGLWLVSASGGTPRAVTAPDDTTDDLVHVAPTVLPDGETALFTVT' A
#
# COMPACT_ATOMS: atom_id res chain seq x y z
N MET A 1 5.87 12.62 13.50
CA MET A 1 5.71 11.32 12.81
C MET A 1 6.95 11.10 11.98
N GLY A 2 7.45 9.86 11.90
CA GLY A 2 8.59 9.53 11.05
C GLY A 2 8.15 9.26 9.61
N ASP A 3 9.08 9.35 8.66
CA ASP A 3 8.82 9.05 7.26
C ASP A 3 8.42 7.58 7.07
N VAL A 4 7.58 7.31 6.08
CA VAL A 4 7.08 5.96 5.75
C VAL A 4 7.34 5.63 4.29
N ILE A 5 7.47 4.34 4.00
CA ILE A 5 7.55 3.80 2.65
C ILE A 5 6.25 3.03 2.41
N LEU A 6 5.49 3.44 1.38
CA LEU A 6 4.31 2.77 0.87
C LEU A 6 4.68 2.02 -0.41
N PHE A 7 4.37 0.74 -0.49
CA PHE A 7 4.74 -0.12 -1.62
C PHE A 7 3.71 -1.23 -1.85
N ASP A 8 3.63 -1.73 -3.08
CA ASP A 8 2.96 -2.98 -3.42
C ASP A 8 3.90 -4.17 -3.16
N ALA A 9 3.44 -5.19 -2.43
CA ALA A 9 4.29 -6.31 -2.04
C ALA A 9 4.22 -7.45 -3.07
N PRO A 10 5.36 -8.06 -3.45
CA PRO A 10 5.35 -9.20 -4.38
C PRO A 10 4.67 -10.46 -3.82
N THR A 11 4.43 -10.52 -2.51
CA THR A 11 3.85 -11.68 -1.82
C THR A 11 2.43 -11.47 -1.33
N GLY A 12 1.79 -10.33 -1.63
CA GLY A 12 0.45 -10.02 -1.10
C GLY A 12 -0.35 -9.09 -2.01
N PRO A 13 -1.68 -9.25 -2.05
CA PRO A 13 -2.52 -8.55 -3.03
C PRO A 13 -2.81 -7.09 -2.64
N GLY A 14 -2.51 -6.66 -1.41
CA GLY A 14 -2.67 -5.27 -0.95
C GLY A 14 -1.38 -4.46 -0.93
N LEU A 15 -1.52 -3.16 -0.64
CA LEU A 15 -0.42 -2.25 -0.34
C LEU A 15 0.06 -2.41 1.10
N TRP A 16 1.35 -2.15 1.30
CA TRP A 16 2.07 -2.32 2.55
C TRP A 16 2.80 -1.04 2.93
N LEU A 17 2.92 -0.84 4.24
CA LEU A 17 3.59 0.31 4.82
C LEU A 17 4.64 -0.13 5.83
N VAL A 18 5.81 0.50 5.77
CA VAL A 18 6.89 0.34 6.75
C VAL A 18 7.48 1.71 7.10
N SER A 19 8.02 1.86 8.31
CA SER A 19 8.82 3.05 8.64
C SER A 19 10.05 3.14 7.72
N ALA A 20 10.42 4.34 7.30
CA ALA A 20 11.64 4.58 6.53
C ALA A 20 12.90 4.19 7.33
N SER A 21 12.82 4.17 8.67
CA SER A 21 13.88 3.66 9.54
C SER A 21 13.97 2.13 9.59
N GLY A 22 13.12 1.41 8.83
CA GLY A 22 12.98 -0.04 8.89
C GLY A 22 11.98 -0.52 9.94
N GLY A 23 11.74 -1.84 9.96
CA GLY A 23 10.78 -2.50 10.85
C GLY A 23 9.97 -3.57 10.11
N THR A 24 8.91 -4.06 10.76
CA THR A 24 7.99 -5.03 10.16
C THR A 24 6.96 -4.31 9.28
N PRO A 25 6.86 -4.62 7.98
CA PRO A 25 5.81 -4.09 7.12
C PRO A 25 4.42 -4.56 7.58
N ARG A 26 3.42 -3.70 7.41
CA ARG A 26 2.02 -4.04 7.65
C ARG A 26 1.17 -3.75 6.42
N ALA A 27 0.17 -4.58 6.16
CA ALA A 27 -0.82 -4.29 5.12
C ALA A 27 -1.66 -3.07 5.54
N VAL A 28 -1.94 -2.19 4.57
CA VAL A 28 -2.80 -1.00 4.73
C VAL A 28 -4.05 -1.06 3.86
N THR A 29 -4.07 -1.96 2.89
CA THR A 29 -5.25 -2.30 2.10
C THR A 29 -5.38 -3.81 1.99
N ALA A 30 -6.59 -4.29 1.71
CA ALA A 30 -6.86 -5.67 1.36
C ALA A 30 -7.86 -5.64 0.19
N PRO A 31 -7.54 -6.28 -0.95
CA PRO A 31 -8.52 -6.45 -2.03
C PRO A 31 -9.72 -7.26 -1.56
N ASP A 32 -10.87 -6.98 -2.16
CA ASP A 32 -12.12 -7.68 -1.88
C ASP A 32 -12.28 -8.85 -2.85
N ASP A 33 -12.09 -10.08 -2.32
CA ASP A 33 -12.17 -11.33 -3.08
C ASP A 33 -13.58 -11.67 -3.58
N THR A 34 -14.59 -10.89 -3.18
CA THR A 34 -15.96 -10.98 -3.71
C THR A 34 -16.17 -10.13 -4.96
N THR A 35 -15.17 -9.35 -5.36
CA THR A 35 -15.16 -8.51 -6.56
C THR A 35 -14.00 -8.90 -7.49
N ASP A 36 -13.98 -8.41 -8.74
CA ASP A 36 -12.82 -8.57 -9.64
C ASP A 36 -11.60 -7.71 -9.21
N ASP A 37 -11.50 -7.34 -7.92
CA ASP A 37 -10.36 -6.64 -7.31
C ASP A 37 -9.35 -7.66 -6.79
N LEU A 38 -8.32 -7.93 -7.59
CA LEU A 38 -7.36 -9.00 -7.30
C LEU A 38 -6.09 -8.45 -6.67
N VAL A 39 -5.64 -7.28 -7.11
CA VAL A 39 -4.38 -6.67 -6.64
C VAL A 39 -4.46 -5.14 -6.63
N HIS A 40 -3.91 -4.53 -5.57
CA HIS A 40 -3.64 -3.10 -5.48
C HIS A 40 -2.18 -2.80 -5.81
N VAL A 41 -1.92 -1.98 -6.83
CA VAL A 41 -0.58 -1.70 -7.35
C VAL A 41 -0.32 -0.21 -7.61
N ALA A 42 0.95 0.12 -7.86
CA ALA A 42 1.41 1.45 -8.30
C ALA A 42 0.93 2.61 -7.41
N PRO A 43 1.24 2.59 -6.10
CA PRO A 43 0.80 3.66 -5.21
C PRO A 43 1.46 5.00 -5.55
N THR A 44 0.68 6.07 -5.46
CA THR A 44 1.16 7.47 -5.57
C THR A 44 0.69 8.25 -4.37
N VAL A 45 1.65 8.72 -3.55
CA VAL A 45 1.37 9.56 -2.37
C VAL A 45 1.06 10.99 -2.82
N LEU A 46 0.00 11.57 -2.29
CA LEU A 46 -0.43 12.93 -2.57
C LEU A 46 0.40 13.96 -1.77
N PRO A 47 0.37 15.26 -2.14
CA PRO A 47 1.19 16.28 -1.49
C PRO A 47 0.92 16.52 0.00
N ASP A 48 -0.21 16.03 0.53
CA ASP A 48 -0.51 16.08 1.96
C ASP A 48 0.35 15.10 2.79
N GLY A 49 0.96 14.10 2.14
CA GLY A 49 1.75 13.06 2.78
C GLY A 49 0.93 12.04 3.56
N GLU A 50 -0.39 12.15 3.54
CA GLU A 50 -1.33 11.32 4.32
C GLU A 50 -2.26 10.51 3.43
N THR A 51 -2.44 10.92 2.16
CA THR A 51 -3.33 10.26 1.20
C THR A 51 -2.54 9.61 0.07
N ALA A 52 -3.00 8.45 -0.41
CA ALA A 52 -2.43 7.79 -1.58
C ALA A 52 -3.50 7.30 -2.56
N LEU A 53 -3.19 7.42 -3.85
CA LEU A 53 -3.93 6.77 -4.95
C LEU A 53 -3.24 5.46 -5.32
N PHE A 54 -4.00 4.50 -5.84
CA PHE A 54 -3.48 3.24 -6.35
C PHE A 54 -4.38 2.67 -7.45
N THR A 55 -3.87 1.71 -8.19
CA THR A 55 -4.60 1.00 -9.24
C THR A 55 -5.11 -0.33 -8.71
N VAL A 56 -6.33 -0.67 -9.08
CA VAL A 56 -6.96 -1.99 -8.88
C VAL A 56 -6.88 -2.77 -10.19
N THR A 57 -6.50 -4.05 -10.13
CA THR A 57 -6.43 -4.97 -11.30
C THR A 57 -7.07 -6.31 -11.01
#